data_AF-A0A933QG71-F1
#
_entry.id   AF-A0A933QG71-F1
#
_cell.length_a   1.000
_cell.length_b   1.000
_cell.length_c   1.000
_cell.angle_alpha   90.00
_cell.angle_beta   90.00
_cell.angle_gamma   90.00
#
_symmetry.space_group_name_H-M   'P 1'
#
loop_
_entity.id
_entity.type
_entity.pdbx_description
1 polymer ?
#
loop_
_entity_poly.entity_id
_entity_poly.type
_entity_poly.pdbx_seq_one_letter_code
_entity_poly.pdbx_strand_id
1 'polypeptide(L)'
;MTIDQKVHDRILAQLGPAYAHAYPKLLEQKYPHILEKISVLANPLEIEKFFEDLMLTQRTGRQGFPVEVFGELLALVNVYRKLNLLREPPKKDGDVWSWVSEIGYEAGERHDT
;
A
#
# COMPACT_ATOMS: atom_id res chain seq x y z
N MET A 1 10.86 -8.09 -23.34
CA MET A 1 10.28 -7.06 -22.45
C MET A 1 9.22 -7.76 -21.62
N THR A 2 9.58 -8.20 -20.41
CA THR A 2 8.69 -8.99 -19.53
C THR A 2 7.61 -8.07 -18.97
N ILE A 3 6.40 -8.60 -18.73
CA ILE A 3 5.26 -7.83 -18.21
C ILE A 3 5.63 -7.13 -16.89
N ASP A 4 6.48 -7.76 -16.08
CA ASP A 4 7.02 -7.24 -14.82
C ASP A 4 7.72 -5.88 -14.96
N GLN A 5 8.54 -5.67 -16.00
CA GLN A 5 9.29 -4.41 -16.15
C GLN A 5 8.36 -3.20 -16.36
N LYS A 6 7.28 -3.38 -17.15
CA LYS A 6 6.32 -2.30 -17.39
C LYS A 6 5.52 -1.95 -16.14
N VAL A 7 5.20 -2.95 -15.31
CA VAL A 7 4.51 -2.75 -14.03
C VAL A 7 5.45 -2.03 -13.06
N HIS A 8 6.70 -2.47 -12.98
CA HIS A 8 7.76 -1.86 -12.18
C HIS A 8 7.92 -0.36 -12.49
N ASP A 9 8.11 -0.01 -13.76
CA ASP A 9 8.31 1.37 -14.19
C ASP A 9 7.09 2.25 -13.89
N ARG A 10 5.86 1.73 -14.03
CA ARG A 10 4.63 2.47 -13.73
C ARG A 10 4.50 2.79 -12.25
N ILE A 11 4.78 1.82 -11.38
CA ILE A 11 4.71 2.02 -9.94
C ILE A 11 5.79 3.00 -9.49
N LEU A 12 7.02 2.86 -10.00
CA LEU A 12 8.08 3.86 -9.73
C LEU A 12 7.71 5.26 -10.22
N ALA A 13 7.04 5.38 -11.38
CA ALA A 13 6.54 6.65 -11.88
C ALA A 13 5.44 7.24 -10.99
N GLN A 14 4.56 6.40 -10.42
CA GLN A 14 3.54 6.83 -9.46
C GLN A 14 4.16 7.28 -8.13
N LEU A 15 5.17 6.56 -7.63
CA LEU A 15 5.89 6.89 -6.39
C LEU A 15 6.77 8.14 -6.55
N GLY A 16 7.32 8.34 -7.75
CA GLY A 16 8.32 9.37 -8.02
C GLY A 16 9.68 9.06 -7.37
N PRO A 17 10.71 9.85 -7.71
CA PRO A 17 12.08 9.60 -7.25
C PRO A 17 12.23 9.73 -5.73
N ALA A 18 11.39 10.53 -5.07
CA ALA A 18 11.43 10.74 -3.62
C ALA A 18 11.02 9.48 -2.83
N TYR A 19 10.16 8.63 -3.40
CA TYR A 19 9.62 7.45 -2.71
C TYR A 19 9.96 6.13 -3.41
N ALA A 20 10.92 6.11 -4.34
CA ALA A 20 11.38 4.89 -5.00
C ALA A 20 11.87 3.81 -4.03
N HIS A 21 12.33 4.20 -2.83
CA HIS A 21 12.74 3.28 -1.77
C HIS A 21 11.57 2.50 -1.14
N ALA A 22 10.34 2.99 -1.28
CA ALA A 22 9.12 2.34 -0.78
C ALA A 22 8.53 1.35 -1.78
N TYR A 23 9.23 1.08 -2.89
CA TYR A 23 8.81 0.09 -3.86
C TYR A 23 8.77 -1.31 -3.21
N PRO A 24 7.63 -2.03 -3.29
CA PRO A 24 7.42 -3.27 -2.55
C PRO A 24 7.98 -4.48 -3.33
N LYS A 25 9.23 -4.83 -3.06
CA LYS A 25 9.97 -5.86 -3.79
C LYS A 25 9.48 -7.27 -3.47
N LEU A 26 9.14 -7.55 -2.21
CA LEU A 26 8.60 -8.84 -1.80
C LEU A 26 7.19 -9.04 -2.38
N LEU A 27 6.41 -7.95 -2.48
CA LEU A 27 5.11 -7.99 -3.11
C LEU A 27 5.22 -8.25 -4.62
N GLU A 28 6.22 -7.69 -5.31
CA GLU A 28 6.51 -8.00 -6.73
C GLU A 28 6.88 -9.48 -6.92
N GLN A 29 7.74 -10.01 -6.06
CA GLN A 29 8.22 -11.39 -6.17
C GLN A 29 7.15 -12.42 -5.82
N LYS A 30 6.37 -12.19 -4.76
CA LYS A 30 5.40 -13.17 -4.24
C LYS A 30 3.99 -12.98 -4.81
N TYR A 31 3.61 -11.75 -5.14
CA TYR A 31 2.26 -11.38 -5.55
C TYR A 31 2.27 -10.36 -6.72
N PRO A 32 2.91 -10.67 -7.86
CA PRO A 32 3.06 -9.73 -8.98
C PRO A 32 1.71 -9.24 -9.54
N HIS A 33 0.67 -10.07 -9.46
CA HIS A 33 -0.69 -9.73 -9.88
C HIS A 33 -1.34 -8.61 -9.05
N ILE A 34 -0.91 -8.42 -7.79
CA ILE A 34 -1.39 -7.32 -6.95
C ILE A 34 -0.81 -5.99 -7.44
N LEU A 35 0.51 -5.96 -7.68
CA LEU A 35 1.18 -4.78 -8.25
C LEU A 35 0.69 -4.44 -9.65
N GLU A 36 0.45 -5.45 -10.49
CA GLU A 36 -0.12 -5.24 -11.81
C GLU A 36 -1.48 -4.52 -11.71
N LYS A 37 -2.35 -4.98 -10.81
CA LYS A 37 -3.63 -4.31 -10.54
C LYS A 37 -3.45 -2.88 -10.05
N ILE A 38 -2.58 -2.64 -9.07
CA ILE A 38 -2.32 -1.27 -8.58
C ILE A 38 -1.79 -0.38 -9.72
N SER A 39 -0.95 -0.91 -10.61
CA SER A 39 -0.36 -0.15 -11.71
C SER A 39 -1.37 0.31 -12.77
N VAL A 40 -2.50 -0.39 -12.90
CA VAL A 40 -3.57 -0.05 -13.87
C VAL A 40 -4.69 0.77 -13.22
N LEU A 41 -4.80 0.73 -11.90
CA LEU A 41 -5.74 1.56 -11.16
C LEU A 41 -5.22 3.01 -11.14
N ALA A 42 -5.97 3.90 -11.80
CA ALA A 42 -5.69 5.35 -11.80
C ALA A 42 -6.68 6.13 -10.91
N ASN A 43 -7.73 5.47 -10.42
CA ASN A 43 -8.77 6.08 -9.61
C ASN A 43 -8.46 5.90 -8.11
N PRO A 44 -8.25 6.98 -7.34
CA PRO A 44 -7.99 6.91 -5.90
C PRO A 44 -8.99 6.07 -5.11
N LEU A 45 -10.27 6.09 -5.50
CA LEU A 45 -11.33 5.31 -4.84
C LEU A 45 -11.15 3.80 -5.08
N GLU A 46 -10.76 3.41 -6.28
CA GLU A 46 -10.55 2.00 -6.61
C GLU A 46 -9.26 1.47 -5.98
N ILE A 47 -8.22 2.30 -5.93
CA ILE A 47 -6.96 1.97 -5.25
C ILE A 47 -7.21 1.78 -3.74
N GLU A 48 -7.93 2.72 -3.11
CA GLU A 48 -8.29 2.65 -1.70
C GLU A 48 -9.07 1.38 -1.37
N LYS A 49 -10.17 1.14 -2.10
CA LYS A 49 -10.98 -0.07 -1.94
C LYS A 49 -10.17 -1.35 -2.16
N PHE A 50 -9.24 -1.34 -3.10
CA PHE A 50 -8.39 -2.49 -3.36
C PHE A 50 -7.45 -2.77 -2.18
N PHE A 51 -6.84 -1.73 -1.60
CA PHE A 51 -6.03 -1.89 -0.39
C PHE A 51 -6.87 -2.31 0.82
N GLU A 52 -8.07 -1.76 1.00
CA GLU A 52 -9.02 -2.22 2.02
C GLU A 52 -9.30 -3.71 1.85
N ASP A 53 -9.68 -4.16 0.65
CA ASP A 53 -9.97 -5.57 0.36
C ASP A 53 -8.77 -6.49 0.64
N LEU A 54 -7.54 -6.01 0.43
CA LEU A 54 -6.31 -6.75 0.72
C LEU A 54 -6.02 -6.84 2.23
N MET A 55 -6.35 -5.80 2.99
CA MET A 55 -6.12 -5.72 4.43
C MET A 55 -7.27 -6.34 5.25
N LEU A 56 -8.50 -6.26 4.73
CA LEU A 56 -9.73 -6.78 5.33
C LEU A 56 -9.91 -8.27 5.23
N THR A 57 -8.92 -9.04 4.80
CA THR A 57 -9.03 -10.48 4.51
C THR A 57 -9.46 -11.33 5.72
N GLN A 58 -10.72 -11.17 6.15
CA GLN A 58 -11.54 -11.97 7.03
C GLN A 58 -12.31 -13.00 6.21
N ARG A 59 -11.76 -13.43 5.07
CA ARG A 59 -12.26 -14.61 4.38
C ARG A 59 -11.70 -15.81 5.12
N THR A 60 -12.55 -16.42 5.94
CA THR A 60 -12.27 -17.67 6.66
C THR A 60 -11.53 -18.66 5.74
N GLY A 61 -10.30 -19.03 6.12
CA GLY A 61 -9.51 -20.03 5.41
C GLY A 61 -8.37 -19.54 4.50
N ARG A 62 -8.03 -18.24 4.48
CA ARG A 62 -6.76 -17.76 3.89
C ARG A 62 -5.72 -17.48 4.97
N GLN A 63 -4.51 -18.01 4.80
CA GLN A 63 -3.34 -17.48 5.50
C GLN A 63 -3.15 -16.03 5.00
N GLY A 64 -3.18 -15.05 5.90
CA GLY A 64 -2.94 -13.65 5.56
C GLY A 64 -1.56 -13.44 4.91
N PHE A 65 -1.22 -12.19 4.61
CA PHE A 65 0.13 -11.90 4.14
C PHE A 65 1.17 -12.22 5.21
N PRO A 66 2.35 -12.73 4.83
CA PRO A 66 3.51 -12.72 5.71
C PRO A 66 3.76 -11.31 6.25
N VAL A 67 4.24 -11.19 7.49
CA VAL A 67 4.46 -9.90 8.16
C VAL A 67 5.32 -8.96 7.33
N GLU A 68 6.33 -9.47 6.64
CA GLU A 68 7.23 -8.68 5.80
C GLU A 68 6.52 -8.12 4.56
N VAL A 69 5.61 -8.90 3.97
CA VAL A 69 4.79 -8.47 2.82
C VAL A 69 3.74 -7.45 3.26
N PHE A 70 3.16 -7.65 4.44
CA PHE A 70 2.23 -6.70 5.03
C PHE A 70 2.92 -5.36 5.35
N GLY A 71 4.15 -5.39 5.86
CA GLY A 71 4.96 -4.19 6.09
C GLY A 71 5.21 -3.39 4.80
N GLU A 72 5.56 -4.05 3.69
CA GLU A 72 5.69 -3.39 2.38
C GLU A 72 4.36 -2.83 1.87
N LEU A 73 3.25 -3.55 2.08
CA LEU A 73 1.92 -3.08 1.70
C LEU A 73 1.52 -1.82 2.50
N LEU A 74 1.79 -1.78 3.81
CA LEU A 74 1.57 -0.61 4.65
C LEU A 74 2.44 0.57 4.22
N ALA A 75 3.73 0.33 3.95
CA ALA A 75 4.64 1.36 3.46
C ALA A 75 4.15 1.97 2.14
N LEU A 76 3.66 1.13 1.23
CA LEU A 76 3.08 1.56 -0.04
C LEU A 76 1.84 2.44 0.17
N VAL A 77 0.89 1.99 1.01
CA VAL A 77 -0.30 2.78 1.36
C VAL A 77 0.08 4.14 1.95
N ASN A 78 1.05 4.18 2.86
CA ASN A 78 1.50 5.42 3.49
C ASN A 78 2.08 6.39 2.47
N VAL A 79 2.85 5.91 1.49
CA VAL A 79 3.34 6.76 0.41
C VAL A 79 2.20 7.23 -0.49
N TYR A 80 1.28 6.35 -0.88
CA TYR A 80 0.14 6.74 -1.72
C TYR A 80 -0.74 7.79 -1.03
N ARG A 81 -0.90 7.73 0.30
CA ARG A 81 -1.52 8.79 1.09
C ARG A 81 -0.73 10.10 1.04
N LYS A 82 0.59 10.05 1.28
CA LYS A 82 1.46 11.24 1.19
C LYS A 82 1.44 11.91 -0.18
N LEU A 83 1.22 11.12 -1.23
CA LEU A 83 1.08 11.59 -2.62
C LEU A 83 -0.34 12.02 -2.97
N ASN A 84 -1.30 11.99 -2.04
CA ASN A 84 -2.73 12.26 -2.28
C ASN A 84 -3.34 11.37 -3.38
N LEU A 85 -2.79 10.17 -3.58
CA LEU A 85 -3.32 9.14 -4.49
C LEU A 85 -4.40 8.27 -3.84
N LEU A 86 -4.58 8.43 -2.53
CA LEU A 86 -5.67 7.86 -1.75
C LEU A 86 -6.51 8.99 -1.18
N ARG A 87 -7.77 8.69 -0.89
CA ARG A 87 -8.61 9.65 -0.17
C ARG A 87 -8.13 9.76 1.27
N GLU A 88 -8.41 10.90 1.90
CA GLU A 88 -8.36 10.97 3.36
C GLU A 88 -9.30 9.91 3.92
N PRO A 89 -8.81 9.01 4.80
CA PRO A 89 -9.65 7.97 5.35
C PRO A 89 -10.81 8.63 6.11
N PRO A 90 -12.02 8.07 6.04
CA PRO A 90 -13.08 8.50 6.93
C PRO A 90 -12.57 8.37 8.37
N LYS A 91 -12.68 9.43 9.18
CA LYS A 91 -12.33 9.44 10.61
C LYS A 91 -13.32 8.62 11.44
N LYS A 92 -13.63 7.40 11.00
CA LYS A 92 -14.62 6.53 11.61
C LYS A 92 -13.88 5.45 12.37
N ASP A 93 -14.02 5.47 13.69
CA ASP A 93 -13.46 4.46 14.58
C ASP A 93 -13.95 3.06 14.18
N GLY A 94 -13.02 2.10 14.15
CA GLY A 94 -13.29 0.70 13.81
C GLY A 94 -13.16 0.33 12.33
N ASP A 95 -12.74 1.26 11.47
CA ASP A 95 -12.42 0.96 10.07
C ASP A 95 -11.03 0.31 9.92
N VAL A 96 -10.79 -0.41 8.82
CA VAL A 96 -9.52 -1.09 8.47
C VAL A 96 -8.33 -0.16 8.65
N TRP A 97 -8.54 1.09 8.25
CA TRP A 97 -7.55 2.15 8.28
C TRP A 97 -7.18 2.62 9.69
N SER A 98 -8.03 2.40 10.69
CA SER A 98 -7.73 2.70 12.10
C SER A 98 -6.59 1.81 12.60
N TRP A 99 -6.59 0.53 12.23
CA TRP A 99 -5.54 -0.43 12.60
C TRP A 99 -4.23 -0.13 11.87
N VAL A 100 -4.31 0.24 10.59
CA VAL A 100 -3.17 0.65 9.78
C VAL A 100 -2.52 1.92 10.31
N SER A 101 -3.34 2.88 10.76
CA SER A 101 -2.90 4.09 11.44
C SER A 101 -2.15 3.73 12.71
N GLU A 102 -2.73 2.90 13.59
CA GLU A 102 -2.13 2.51 14.87
C GLU A 102 -0.80 1.76 14.72
N ILE A 103 -0.64 0.94 13.66
CA ILE A 103 0.61 0.23 13.34
C ILE A 103 1.64 1.15 12.65
N GLY A 104 1.19 2.24 12.02
CA GLY A 104 2.00 3.09 11.14
C GLY A 104 2.56 4.38 11.76
N TYR A 105 2.28 4.69 13.03
CA TYR A 105 2.74 5.91 13.70
C TYR A 105 3.98 5.70 14.59
N GLU A 106 5.04 5.11 14.05
CA GLU A 106 6.40 5.22 14.64
C GLU A 106 7.42 5.77 13.62
N ALA A 107 6.95 6.58 12.67
CA ALA A 107 7.82 7.36 11.79
C ALA A 107 7.85 8.83 12.22
N GLY A 108 8.47 9.09 13.38
CA GLY A 108 9.13 10.36 13.68
C GLY A 108 8.25 11.51 14.19
N GLU A 109 7.63 11.37 15.36
CA GLU A 109 7.50 12.53 16.24
C GLU A 109 8.84 12.75 16.95
N ARG A 110 9.66 13.65 16.40
CA ARG A 110 10.48 14.49 17.28
C ARG A 110 9.51 15.48 17.92
N HIS A 111 8.99 15.10 19.09
CA HIS A 111 8.50 16.06 20.06
C HIS A 111 9.69 16.95 20.43
N ASP A 112 9.79 18.11 19.80
CA ASP A 112 10.61 19.20 20.32
C ASP A 112 9.82 19.82 21.47
N THR A 113 10.44 19.79 22.65
CA THR A 113 9.93 20.32 23.92
C THR A 113 10.16 21.82 24.01
#